data_AF-A0A0C2GUX5-F1
#
_entry.id   AF-A0A0C2GUX5-F1
#
_cell.length_a   1.000
_cell.length_b   1.000
_cell.length_c   1.000
_cell.angle_alpha   90.00
_cell.angle_beta   90.00
_cell.angle_gamma   90.00
#
_symmetry.space_group_name_H-M   'P 1'
#
loop_
_entity.id
_entity.type
_entity.pdbx_description
1 polymer ?
#
loop_
_entity_poly.entity_id
_entity_poly.type
_entity_poly.pdbx_seq_one_letter_code
_entity_poly.pdbx_strand_id
1 'polypeptide(L)'
;MPYILRIAHKIEAAPLPLYKASLSATVPRAAIDEIVKSSEARSLLFFLLNTSIPDESFWGTLTGNADIPVPGGTDAAKWLEYREGYRKNHSEELKSFQKEKYRMRYYLSRYQLWDTNCKGKMASGSCIFGISDLPDLLKQPHLVAHKLYIDFEPAAFFCGLKEIRSRERKPLELDVKPYKEIPQVELSMGVPFENLSHPLWLF
;
A
#
# COMPACT_ATOMS: atom_id res chain seq x y z
N MET A 1 17.20 4.09 1.71
CA MET A 1 17.43 4.63 3.08
C MET A 1 17.50 3.44 4.03
N PRO A 2 18.58 3.28 4.81
CA PRO A 2 18.61 2.31 5.89
C PRO A 2 17.59 2.74 6.94
N TYR A 3 16.64 1.88 7.28
CA TYR A 3 15.59 2.22 8.25
C TYR A 3 16.11 2.00 9.67
N ILE A 4 16.22 3.09 10.42
CA ILE A 4 16.42 3.06 11.86
C ILE A 4 15.03 2.98 12.49
N LEU A 5 14.65 1.80 13.00
CA LEU A 5 13.57 1.67 13.97
C LEU A 5 13.92 2.59 15.16
N ARG A 6 13.03 3.51 15.54
CA ARG A 6 13.18 4.23 16.81
C ARG A 6 12.70 3.30 17.91
N ILE A 7 13.64 2.89 18.76
CA ILE A 7 13.52 1.77 19.70
C ILE A 7 13.54 2.32 21.13
N ALA A 8 12.65 1.83 21.98
CA ALA A 8 12.55 2.26 23.38
C ALA A 8 13.46 1.47 24.36
N HIS A 9 13.85 0.21 24.02
CA HIS A 9 14.62 -0.68 24.90
C HIS A 9 15.58 -1.63 24.14
N LYS A 10 16.49 -2.31 24.87
CA LYS A 10 17.50 -3.25 24.32
C LYS A 10 16.83 -4.44 23.61
N ILE A 11 17.27 -4.78 22.38
CA ILE A 11 16.59 -5.73 21.47
C ILE A 11 17.19 -7.14 21.53
N GLU A 12 16.33 -8.16 21.66
CA GLU A 12 16.56 -9.53 21.16
C GLU A 12 16.43 -9.55 19.62
N ALA A 13 17.26 -10.30 18.90
CA ALA A 13 17.21 -10.33 17.43
C ALA A 13 15.76 -10.56 16.91
N ALA A 14 15.34 -9.79 15.89
CA ALA A 14 14.00 -9.90 15.33
C ALA A 14 13.75 -11.35 14.85
N PRO A 15 12.54 -11.92 15.08
CA PRO A 15 12.25 -13.30 14.73
C PRO A 15 12.24 -13.56 13.23
N LEU A 16 12.10 -12.50 12.42
CA LEU A 16 12.06 -12.52 10.96
C LEU A 16 12.75 -11.27 10.41
N PRO A 17 13.31 -11.33 9.18
CA PRO A 17 13.65 -10.13 8.41
C PRO A 17 12.48 -9.14 8.33
N LEU A 18 12.75 -7.89 8.71
CA LEU A 18 11.72 -6.86 8.78
C LEU A 18 11.59 -6.11 7.45
N TYR A 19 10.35 -6.00 6.95
CA TYR A 19 10.04 -5.28 5.73
C TYR A 19 9.01 -4.18 6.00
N LYS A 20 9.33 -2.96 5.57
CA LYS A 20 8.42 -1.82 5.69
C LYS A 20 7.33 -1.89 4.62
N ALA A 21 6.09 -1.72 5.05
CA ALA A 21 4.89 -1.57 4.22
C ALA A 21 4.07 -0.36 4.68
N SER A 22 2.88 -0.20 4.08
CA SER A 22 1.90 0.77 4.58
C SER A 22 1.21 0.22 5.84
N LEU A 23 0.67 1.12 6.66
CA LEU A 23 -0.07 0.77 7.88
C LEU A 23 -1.37 0.01 7.65
N SER A 24 -1.93 0.09 6.43
CA SER A 24 -3.12 -0.67 6.04
C SER A 24 -2.78 -1.71 4.99
N ALA A 25 -3.48 -2.85 5.04
CA ALA A 25 -3.28 -3.97 4.13
C ALA A 25 -4.63 -4.46 3.59
N THR A 26 -4.63 -4.94 2.36
CA THR A 26 -5.73 -5.69 1.77
C THR A 26 -5.23 -7.11 1.60
N VAL A 27 -5.78 -8.04 2.37
CA VAL A 27 -5.30 -9.42 2.43
C VAL A 27 -6.47 -10.39 2.21
N PRO A 28 -6.25 -11.49 1.48
CA PRO A 28 -7.30 -12.49 1.29
C PRO A 28 -7.56 -13.25 2.59
N ARG A 29 -8.77 -13.81 2.74
CA ARG A 29 -9.12 -14.61 3.92
C ARG A 29 -8.14 -15.75 4.19
N ALA A 30 -7.71 -16.43 3.13
CA ALA A 30 -6.73 -17.52 3.23
C ALA A 30 -5.38 -17.05 3.83
N ALA A 31 -4.95 -15.81 3.56
CA ALA A 31 -3.76 -15.25 4.21
C ALA A 31 -3.96 -15.12 5.73
N ILE A 32 -5.12 -14.64 6.15
CA ILE A 32 -5.45 -14.52 7.57
C ILE A 32 -5.50 -15.90 8.23
N ASP A 33 -6.12 -16.89 7.58
CA ASP A 33 -6.23 -18.26 8.10
C ASP A 33 -4.85 -18.90 8.38
N GLU A 34 -3.82 -18.57 7.58
CA GLU A 34 -2.43 -18.99 7.82
C GLU A 34 -1.75 -18.15 8.90
N ILE A 35 -1.88 -16.82 8.84
CA ILE A 35 -1.25 -15.89 9.80
C ILE A 35 -1.67 -16.18 11.25
N VAL A 36 -2.95 -16.45 11.51
CA VAL A 36 -3.45 -16.68 12.89
C VAL A 36 -2.95 -18.00 13.50
N LYS A 37 -2.55 -18.97 12.65
CA LYS A 37 -2.01 -20.27 13.08
C LYS A 37 -0.49 -20.25 13.23
N SER A 38 0.20 -19.36 12.52
CA SER A 38 1.67 -19.27 12.53
C SER A 38 2.24 -18.86 13.89
N SER A 39 3.22 -19.62 14.37
CA SER A 39 4.05 -19.27 15.54
C SER A 39 4.91 -18.04 15.26
N GLU A 40 5.43 -17.94 14.04
CA GLU A 40 6.30 -16.86 13.57
C GLU A 40 5.55 -15.53 13.58
N ALA A 41 4.29 -15.53 13.14
CA ALA A 41 3.42 -14.36 13.18
C ALA A 41 3.16 -13.87 14.60
N ARG A 42 2.96 -14.80 15.55
CA ARG A 42 2.80 -14.45 16.98
C ARG A 42 4.09 -13.88 17.56
N SER A 43 5.23 -14.52 17.29
CA SER A 43 6.55 -14.03 17.72
C SER A 43 6.84 -12.64 17.16
N LEU A 44 6.54 -12.40 15.89
CA LEU A 44 6.66 -11.09 15.27
C LEU A 44 5.76 -10.06 15.95
N LEU A 45 4.50 -10.39 16.21
CA LEU A 45 3.58 -9.49 16.91
C LEU A 45 4.15 -9.07 18.26
N PHE A 46 4.59 -10.03 19.09
CA PHE A 46 5.17 -9.74 20.39
C PHE A 46 6.45 -8.91 20.31
N PHE A 47 7.32 -9.20 19.34
CA PHE A 47 8.51 -8.39 19.08
C PHE A 47 8.13 -6.94 18.74
N LEU A 48 7.15 -6.75 17.86
CA LEU A 48 6.75 -5.43 17.38
C LEU A 48 6.01 -4.59 18.43
N LEU A 49 5.42 -5.19 19.48
CA LEU A 49 4.81 -4.46 20.60
C LEU A 49 5.77 -3.44 21.25
N ASN A 50 7.08 -3.69 21.18
CA ASN A 50 8.11 -2.82 21.75
C ASN A 50 8.70 -1.81 20.75
N THR A 51 8.06 -1.63 19.59
CA THR A 51 8.50 -0.71 18.52
C THR A 51 7.56 0.49 18.38
N SER A 52 8.05 1.56 17.75
CA SER A 52 7.30 2.82 17.61
C SER A 52 6.27 2.83 16.47
N ILE A 53 6.43 1.97 15.46
CA ILE A 53 5.55 1.92 14.27
C ILE A 53 5.37 0.44 13.83
N PRO A 54 4.72 -0.38 14.67
CA PRO A 54 4.61 -1.83 14.45
C PRO A 54 3.76 -2.18 13.21
N ASP A 55 2.73 -1.41 12.94
CA ASP A 55 1.77 -1.57 11.84
C ASP A 55 2.42 -1.43 10.45
N GLU A 56 3.41 -0.55 10.31
CA GLU A 56 4.19 -0.42 9.07
C GLU A 56 5.23 -1.53 8.86
N SER A 57 5.43 -2.42 9.85
CA SER A 57 6.38 -3.55 9.72
C SER A 57 5.65 -4.89 9.70
N PHE A 58 4.54 -5.03 10.44
CA PHE A 58 3.85 -6.31 10.62
C PHE A 58 3.38 -6.92 9.31
N TRP A 59 2.58 -6.18 8.52
CA TRP A 59 2.01 -6.70 7.28
C TRP A 59 3.09 -7.04 6.24
N GLY A 60 4.01 -6.09 6.01
CA GLY A 60 5.09 -6.25 5.04
C GLY A 60 6.00 -7.43 5.38
N THR A 61 6.29 -7.64 6.66
CA THR A 61 7.07 -8.79 7.12
C THR A 61 6.35 -10.10 6.89
N LEU A 62 5.07 -10.23 7.27
CA LEU A 62 4.36 -11.50 7.13
C LEU A 62 4.13 -11.89 5.67
N THR A 63 3.77 -10.94 4.82
CA THR A 63 3.53 -11.20 3.40
C THR A 63 4.82 -11.19 2.57
N GLY A 64 5.95 -10.82 3.17
CA GLY A 64 7.23 -10.58 2.50
C GLY A 64 8.27 -11.68 2.70
N ASN A 65 8.17 -12.45 3.79
CA ASN A 65 9.11 -13.53 4.08
C ASN A 65 8.66 -14.81 3.35
N ALA A 66 9.47 -15.29 2.41
CA ALA A 66 9.17 -16.46 1.59
C ALA A 66 9.00 -17.76 2.40
N ASP A 67 9.63 -17.84 3.58
CA ASP A 67 9.54 -18.98 4.49
C ASP A 67 8.15 -19.09 5.16
N ILE A 68 7.34 -18.03 5.11
CA ILE A 68 5.96 -18.04 5.60
C ILE A 68 5.04 -18.13 4.39
N PRO A 69 4.36 -19.25 4.15
CA PRO A 69 3.52 -19.44 2.98
C PRO A 69 2.19 -18.69 3.14
N VAL A 70 2.23 -17.36 3.13
CA VAL A 70 1.04 -16.51 3.19
C VAL A 70 0.46 -16.37 1.79
N PRO A 71 -0.78 -16.83 1.52
CA PRO A 71 -1.45 -16.61 0.24
C PRO A 71 -1.43 -15.14 -0.22
N GLY A 72 -0.95 -14.91 -1.44
CA GLY A 72 -0.79 -13.56 -2.00
C GLY A 72 0.43 -12.78 -1.48
N GLY A 73 1.27 -13.40 -0.66
CA GLY A 73 2.60 -12.90 -0.32
C GLY A 73 3.57 -12.96 -1.49
N THR A 74 4.64 -12.18 -1.41
CA THR A 74 5.74 -12.14 -2.37
C THR A 74 7.05 -12.17 -1.62
N ASP A 75 8.10 -12.73 -2.22
CA ASP A 75 9.45 -12.62 -1.68
C ASP A 75 9.89 -11.14 -1.71
N ALA A 76 9.88 -10.50 -0.54
CA ALA A 76 10.19 -9.09 -0.41
C ALA A 76 11.68 -8.79 -0.63
N ALA A 77 12.57 -9.75 -0.37
CA ALA A 77 14.00 -9.59 -0.67
C ALA A 77 14.22 -9.47 -2.19
N LYS A 78 13.66 -10.41 -2.96
CA LYS A 78 13.71 -10.37 -4.44
C LYS A 78 13.01 -9.14 -5.01
N TRP A 79 11.86 -8.78 -4.44
CA TRP A 79 11.14 -7.56 -4.82
C TRP A 79 11.99 -6.30 -4.66
N LEU A 80 12.70 -6.17 -3.52
CA LEU A 80 13.58 -5.03 -3.29
C LEU A 80 14.79 -5.05 -4.22
N GLU A 81 15.40 -6.21 -4.44
CA GLU A 81 16.52 -6.37 -5.39
C GLU A 81 16.11 -5.94 -6.81
N TYR A 82 15.00 -6.48 -7.32
CA TYR A 82 14.48 -6.13 -8.63
C TYR A 82 14.18 -4.64 -8.74
N ARG A 83 13.52 -4.04 -7.74
CA ARG A 83 13.20 -2.60 -7.73
C ARG A 83 14.43 -1.71 -7.75
N GLU A 84 15.47 -2.05 -6.98
CA GLU A 84 16.71 -1.27 -6.99
C GLU A 84 17.46 -1.42 -8.31
N GLY A 85 17.49 -2.62 -8.90
CA GLY A 85 18.05 -2.85 -10.23
C GLY A 85 17.29 -2.06 -11.31
N TYR A 86 15.96 -2.18 -11.33
CA TYR A 86 15.08 -1.48 -12.26
C TYR A 86 15.25 0.03 -12.15
N ARG A 87 15.34 0.57 -10.92
CA ARG A 87 15.55 2.00 -10.68
C ARG A 87 16.84 2.53 -11.26
N LYS A 88 17.93 1.77 -11.14
CA LYS A 88 19.24 2.16 -11.70
C LYS A 88 19.19 2.20 -13.23
N ASN A 89 18.50 1.25 -13.84
CA ASN A 89 18.48 1.10 -15.31
C ASN A 89 17.44 1.98 -16.00
N HIS A 90 16.35 2.38 -15.33
CA HIS A 90 15.21 3.10 -15.92
C HIS A 90 14.91 4.42 -15.21
N SER A 91 15.95 5.15 -14.79
CA SER A 91 15.81 6.35 -13.95
C SER A 91 14.96 7.47 -14.59
N GLU A 92 15.07 7.71 -15.90
CA GLU A 92 14.29 8.73 -16.60
C GLU A 92 12.82 8.34 -16.79
N GLU A 93 12.55 7.08 -17.14
CA GLU A 93 11.18 6.55 -17.22
C GLU A 93 10.48 6.65 -15.87
N LEU A 94 11.18 6.32 -14.78
CA LEU A 94 10.67 6.48 -13.43
C LEU A 94 10.37 7.93 -13.06
N LYS A 95 11.24 8.88 -13.44
CA LYS A 95 10.97 10.31 -13.21
C LYS A 95 9.74 10.76 -13.97
N SER A 96 9.52 10.25 -15.19
CA SER A 96 8.32 10.53 -15.99
C SER A 96 7.08 9.97 -15.30
N PHE A 97 7.08 8.68 -14.98
CA PHE A 97 6.00 7.98 -14.29
C PHE A 97 5.64 8.64 -12.95
N GLN A 98 6.63 9.10 -12.18
CA GLN A 98 6.39 9.74 -10.90
C GLN A 98 5.65 11.08 -10.99
N LYS A 99 5.69 11.74 -12.16
CA LYS A 99 4.96 12.99 -12.43
C LYS A 99 3.53 12.76 -12.90
N GLU A 100 3.17 11.52 -13.25
CA GLU A 100 1.80 11.19 -13.64
C GLU A 100 0.84 11.42 -12.47
N LYS A 101 -0.21 12.20 -12.75
CA LYS A 101 -1.21 12.58 -11.75
C LYS A 101 -2.04 11.38 -11.28
N TYR A 102 -2.42 10.51 -12.22
CA TYR A 102 -3.16 9.28 -11.94
C TYR A 102 -2.29 8.12 -12.38
N ARG A 103 -1.62 7.50 -11.42
CA ARG A 103 -0.79 6.32 -11.65
C ARG A 103 -1.28 5.18 -10.78
N MET A 104 -1.36 4.01 -11.41
CA MET A 104 -1.49 2.75 -10.70
C MET A 104 -0.21 2.48 -9.90
N ARG A 105 -0.37 1.85 -8.74
CA ARG A 105 0.72 1.40 -7.90
C ARG A 105 0.41 0.02 -7.37
N TYR A 106 1.44 -0.69 -6.92
CA TYR A 106 1.30 -1.98 -6.26
C TYR A 106 0.42 -1.90 -5.01
N TYR A 107 0.38 -0.74 -4.36
CA TYR A 107 -0.37 -0.53 -3.14
C TYR A 107 -1.79 -0.05 -3.42
N LEU A 108 -2.77 -0.94 -3.22
CA LEU A 108 -4.17 -0.70 -3.57
C LEU A 108 -5.05 -0.28 -2.38
N SER A 109 -4.68 -0.66 -1.16
CA SER A 109 -5.57 -0.59 0.01
C SER A 109 -6.05 0.82 0.32
N ARG A 110 -5.18 1.83 0.14
CA ARG A 110 -5.47 3.19 0.58
C ARG A 110 -4.75 4.27 -0.23
N TYR A 111 -5.48 5.26 -0.71
CA TYR A 111 -4.90 6.48 -1.24
C TYR A 111 -4.60 7.48 -0.14
N GLN A 112 -3.42 8.06 -0.17
CA GLN A 112 -3.02 9.13 0.75
C GLN A 112 -2.08 10.09 0.03
N LEU A 113 -2.37 11.39 0.17
CA LEU A 113 -1.56 12.45 -0.41
C LEU A 113 -0.65 13.06 0.66
N TRP A 114 0.65 13.03 0.42
CA TRP A 114 1.69 13.53 1.33
C TRP A 114 2.32 14.84 0.85
N ASP A 115 1.91 15.34 -0.32
CA ASP A 115 2.53 16.47 -1.01
C ASP A 115 1.77 17.79 -0.79
N THR A 116 2.31 18.87 -1.37
CA THR A 116 1.73 20.22 -1.32
C THR A 116 0.62 20.47 -2.34
N ASN A 117 0.25 19.48 -3.16
CA ASN A 117 -0.83 19.63 -4.14
C ASN A 117 -2.23 19.50 -3.53
N CYS A 118 -2.31 19.14 -2.23
CA CYS A 118 -3.52 19.13 -1.43
C CYS A 118 -4.31 20.43 -1.54
N LYS A 119 -5.59 20.36 -1.97
CA LYS A 119 -6.48 21.51 -2.06
C LYS A 119 -7.27 21.75 -0.77
N GLY A 120 -7.36 20.75 0.10
CA GLY A 120 -7.83 20.87 1.47
C GLY A 120 -6.73 21.36 2.42
N LYS A 121 -6.47 20.61 3.50
CA LYS A 121 -5.53 20.99 4.56
C LYS A 121 -4.54 19.89 4.89
N MET A 122 -3.25 20.20 4.98
CA MET A 122 -2.24 19.26 5.50
C MET A 122 -2.34 19.12 7.03
N ALA A 123 -2.40 17.89 7.52
CA ALA A 123 -2.37 17.60 8.96
C ALA A 123 -1.71 16.24 9.25
N SER A 124 -0.81 16.21 10.23
CA SER A 124 -0.06 15.00 10.59
C SER A 124 0.67 14.38 9.39
N GLY A 125 1.29 15.22 8.57
CA GLY A 125 2.08 14.82 7.40
C GLY A 125 1.29 14.46 6.14
N SER A 126 -0.04 14.44 6.16
CA SER A 126 -0.84 14.11 4.95
C SER A 126 -2.08 14.99 4.79
N CYS A 127 -2.64 14.99 3.57
CA CYS A 127 -3.78 15.80 3.18
C CYS A 127 -5.07 15.31 3.86
N ILE A 128 -5.79 16.25 4.50
CA ILE A 128 -7.22 16.17 4.74
C ILE A 128 -7.89 16.71 3.47
N PHE A 129 -8.53 15.84 2.70
CA PHE A 129 -9.14 16.20 1.44
C PHE A 129 -10.32 17.16 1.63
N GLY A 130 -10.33 18.23 0.85
CA GLY A 130 -11.44 19.17 0.74
C GLY A 130 -12.33 18.89 -0.48
N ILE A 131 -13.34 19.74 -0.67
CA ILE A 131 -14.31 19.64 -1.77
C ILE A 131 -13.62 19.69 -3.14
N SER A 132 -12.56 20.51 -3.24
CA SER A 132 -11.78 20.69 -4.47
C SER A 132 -10.87 19.49 -4.81
N ASP A 133 -10.61 18.60 -3.85
CA ASP A 133 -9.84 17.38 -4.09
C ASP A 133 -10.72 16.24 -4.64
N LEU A 134 -12.04 16.29 -4.44
CA LEU A 134 -12.94 15.19 -4.80
C LEU A 134 -12.87 14.73 -6.27
N PRO A 135 -12.80 15.61 -7.28
CA PRO A 135 -12.72 15.17 -8.68
C PRO A 135 -11.50 14.30 -8.98
N ASP A 136 -10.39 14.54 -8.28
CA ASP A 136 -9.16 13.76 -8.42
C ASP A 136 -9.20 12.51 -7.54
N LEU A 137 -9.76 12.63 -6.33
CA LEU A 137 -9.89 11.54 -5.37
C LEU A 137 -10.77 10.41 -5.90
N LEU A 138 -11.89 10.74 -6.55
CA LEU A 138 -12.85 9.78 -7.11
C LEU A 138 -12.34 9.03 -8.34
N LYS A 139 -11.19 9.43 -8.89
CA LYS A 139 -10.49 8.77 -10.02
C LYS A 139 -9.35 7.89 -9.54
N GLN A 140 -9.01 7.93 -8.25
CA GLN A 140 -7.93 7.10 -7.73
C GLN A 140 -8.34 5.63 -7.78
N PRO A 141 -7.41 4.72 -8.14
CA PRO A 141 -7.72 3.29 -8.24
C PRO A 141 -7.86 2.59 -6.88
N HIS A 142 -7.47 3.27 -5.79
CA HIS A 142 -7.41 2.72 -4.43
C HIS A 142 -8.80 2.47 -3.84
N LEU A 143 -8.89 1.51 -2.92
CA LEU A 143 -10.18 1.11 -2.34
C LEU A 143 -10.72 2.11 -1.32
N VAL A 144 -9.82 2.77 -0.58
CA VAL A 144 -10.15 3.69 0.52
C VAL A 144 -9.31 4.96 0.40
N ALA A 145 -9.86 6.10 0.77
CA ALA A 145 -9.13 7.37 0.87
C ALA A 145 -8.75 7.70 2.32
N HIS A 146 -7.57 8.25 2.52
CA HIS A 146 -7.14 8.85 3.80
C HIS A 146 -6.55 10.25 3.57
N LYS A 147 -7.14 11.33 4.12
CA LYS A 147 -8.26 11.36 5.07
C LYS A 147 -9.30 12.44 4.75
N LEU A 148 -10.52 12.24 5.24
CA LEU A 148 -11.60 13.22 5.25
C LEU A 148 -12.07 13.36 6.69
N TYR A 149 -12.28 14.59 7.15
CA TYR A 149 -12.87 14.83 8.47
C TYR A 149 -14.19 15.57 8.33
N ILE A 150 -15.18 15.20 9.15
CA ILE A 150 -16.49 15.85 9.12
C ILE A 150 -16.41 17.29 9.65
N ASP A 151 -15.45 17.59 10.52
CA ASP A 151 -15.20 18.93 11.07
C ASP A 151 -14.39 19.85 10.15
N PHE A 152 -13.92 19.35 8.99
CA PHE A 152 -13.21 20.12 7.99
C PHE A 152 -13.82 19.88 6.61
N GLU A 153 -14.45 20.91 6.05
CA GLU A 153 -15.18 20.83 4.77
C GLU A 153 -16.09 19.58 4.66
N PRO A 154 -17.12 19.44 5.51
CA PRO A 154 -18.03 18.29 5.50
C PRO A 154 -18.65 18.01 4.12
N ALA A 155 -18.77 19.05 3.28
CA ALA A 155 -19.18 18.91 1.88
C ALA A 155 -18.33 17.89 1.10
N ALA A 156 -17.02 17.80 1.35
CA ALA A 156 -16.15 16.80 0.74
C ALA A 156 -16.62 15.37 1.09
N PHE A 157 -16.91 15.11 2.36
CA PHE A 157 -17.42 13.81 2.79
C PHE A 157 -18.79 13.51 2.19
N PHE A 158 -19.74 14.45 2.30
CA PHE A 158 -21.12 14.22 1.84
C PHE A 158 -21.27 14.15 0.32
N CYS A 159 -20.52 14.96 -0.44
CA CYS A 159 -20.52 14.89 -1.90
C CYS A 159 -19.88 13.58 -2.39
N GLY A 160 -18.77 13.14 -1.77
CA GLY A 160 -18.17 11.84 -2.07
C GLY A 160 -19.13 10.68 -1.77
N LEU A 161 -19.80 10.71 -0.62
CA LEU A 161 -20.80 9.70 -0.25
C LEU A 161 -22.00 9.70 -1.22
N LYS A 162 -22.49 10.88 -1.61
CA LYS A 162 -23.57 11.01 -2.60
C LYS A 162 -23.18 10.40 -3.94
N GLU A 163 -21.95 10.61 -4.40
CA GLU A 163 -21.42 10.03 -5.63
C GLU A 163 -21.34 8.50 -5.53
N ILE A 164 -20.80 7.96 -4.44
CA ILE A 164 -20.76 6.50 -4.21
C ILE A 164 -22.17 5.91 -4.24
N ARG A 165 -23.14 6.52 -3.54
CA ARG A 165 -24.54 6.08 -3.53
C ARG A 165 -25.22 6.19 -4.90
N SER A 166 -24.83 7.17 -5.71
CA SER A 166 -25.28 7.28 -7.09
C SER A 166 -24.78 6.09 -7.93
N ARG A 167 -23.50 5.72 -7.78
CA ARG A 167 -22.89 4.57 -8.47
C ARG A 167 -23.44 3.24 -8.00
N GLU A 168 -23.84 3.10 -6.74
CA GLU A 168 -24.54 1.89 -6.27
C GLU A 168 -25.90 1.69 -6.97
N ARG A 169 -26.60 2.79 -7.29
CA ARG A 169 -27.90 2.74 -7.99
C ARG A 169 -27.75 2.63 -9.50
N LYS A 170 -26.67 3.17 -10.05
CA LYS A 170 -26.32 3.12 -11.47
C LYS A 170 -24.85 2.71 -11.60
N PRO A 171 -24.58 1.39 -11.48
CA PRO A 171 -23.21 0.88 -11.50
C PRO A 171 -22.52 1.26 -12.81
N LEU A 172 -21.32 1.81 -12.67
CA LEU A 172 -20.37 1.87 -13.78
C LEU A 172 -19.72 0.50 -13.90
N GLU A 173 -19.47 0.05 -15.12
CA GLU A 173 -18.68 -1.15 -15.34
C GLU A 173 -17.27 -0.92 -14.81
N LEU A 174 -16.83 -1.81 -13.91
CA LEU A 174 -15.48 -1.76 -13.35
C LEU A 174 -14.52 -2.46 -14.30
N ASP A 175 -13.56 -1.71 -14.85
CA ASP A 175 -12.44 -2.31 -15.54
C ASP A 175 -11.50 -2.98 -14.53
N VAL A 176 -11.55 -4.31 -14.49
CA VAL A 176 -10.73 -5.14 -13.60
C VAL A 176 -9.35 -5.46 -14.17
N LYS A 177 -9.08 -5.14 -15.45
CA LYS A 177 -7.81 -5.45 -16.11
C LYS A 177 -6.60 -4.85 -15.36
N PRO A 178 -6.56 -3.54 -15.06
CA PRO A 178 -5.42 -2.97 -14.35
C PRO A 178 -5.23 -3.56 -12.95
N TYR A 179 -6.27 -4.11 -12.32
CA TYR A 179 -6.14 -4.76 -11.01
C TYR A 179 -5.52 -6.16 -11.08
N LYS A 180 -5.69 -6.86 -12.21
CA LYS A 180 -5.05 -8.16 -12.46
C LYS A 180 -3.58 -8.02 -12.80
N GLU A 181 -3.20 -6.90 -13.41
CA GLU A 181 -1.83 -6.58 -13.84
C GLU A 181 -1.02 -5.86 -12.75
N ILE A 182 -1.55 -5.77 -11.52
CA ILE A 182 -0.78 -5.26 -10.38
C ILE A 182 0.39 -6.22 -10.12
N PRO A 183 1.64 -5.73 -9.97
CA PRO A 183 2.80 -6.63 -9.86
C PRO A 183 2.69 -7.70 -8.78
N GLN A 184 2.15 -7.38 -7.60
CA GLN A 184 1.97 -8.37 -6.53
C GLN A 184 0.96 -9.46 -6.92
N VAL A 185 -0.07 -9.14 -7.72
CA VAL A 185 -1.02 -10.12 -8.24
C VAL A 185 -0.34 -11.02 -9.27
N GLU A 186 0.37 -10.44 -10.24
CA GLU A 186 1.08 -11.21 -11.28
C GLU A 186 2.13 -12.16 -10.68
N LEU A 187 2.95 -11.67 -9.74
CA LEU A 187 3.93 -12.50 -9.04
C LEU A 187 3.26 -13.64 -8.27
N SER A 188 2.12 -13.37 -7.62
CA SER A 188 1.36 -14.41 -6.91
C SER A 188 0.77 -15.47 -7.86
N MET A 189 0.62 -15.15 -9.15
CA MET A 189 0.22 -16.08 -10.22
C MET A 189 1.41 -16.80 -10.86
N GLY A 190 2.64 -16.56 -10.38
CA GLY A 190 3.85 -17.19 -10.89
C GLY A 190 4.47 -16.51 -12.11
N VAL A 191 4.03 -15.29 -12.46
CA VAL A 191 4.70 -14.48 -13.49
C VAL A 191 6.08 -14.07 -12.95
N PRO A 192 7.18 -14.29 -13.68
CA PRO A 192 8.50 -13.86 -13.24
C PRO A 192 8.65 -12.33 -13.35
N PHE A 193 9.54 -11.74 -12.54
CA PHE A 193 9.73 -10.29 -12.46
C PHE A 193 10.05 -9.63 -13.82
N GLU A 194 10.76 -10.34 -14.69
CA GLU A 194 11.17 -9.88 -16.02
C GLU A 194 9.98 -9.73 -16.99
N ASN A 195 8.87 -10.41 -16.69
CA ASN A 195 7.67 -10.48 -17.54
C ASN A 195 6.48 -9.74 -16.94
N LEU A 196 6.69 -8.92 -15.91
CA LEU A 196 5.62 -8.08 -15.34
C LEU A 196 5.06 -7.14 -16.40
N SER A 197 3.73 -7.00 -16.44
CA SER A 197 3.05 -6.15 -17.43
C SER A 197 3.41 -4.68 -17.21
N HIS A 198 3.49 -4.24 -15.95
CA HIS A 198 3.77 -2.85 -15.57
C HIS A 198 4.80 -2.75 -14.43
N PRO A 199 6.11 -2.93 -14.70
CA PRO A 199 7.14 -2.88 -13.67
C PRO A 199 7.26 -1.51 -12.98
N LEU A 200 6.87 -0.42 -13.65
CA LEU A 200 6.83 0.93 -13.07
C LEU A 200 5.84 1.05 -11.90
N TRP A 201 4.80 0.22 -11.83
CA TRP A 201 3.81 0.26 -10.74
C TRP A 201 4.37 -0.21 -9.40
N LEU A 202 5.60 -0.74 -9.38
CA LEU A 202 6.34 -1.03 -8.16
C LEU A 202 6.75 0.25 -7.39
N PHE A 203 6.59 1.46 -7.94
CA PHE A 203 7.19 2.70 -7.41
C PHE A 203 6.23 3.78 -6.88
#